data_AF-A0A931P2W6-F1
#
_entry.id   AF-A0A931P2W6-F1
#
_cell.length_a   1.000
_cell.length_b   1.000
_cell.length_c   1.000
_cell.angle_alpha   90.00
_cell.angle_beta   90.00
_cell.angle_gamma   90.00
#
_symmetry.space_group_name_H-M   'P 1'
#
loop_
_entity.id
_entity.type
_entity.pdbx_description
1 polymer ?
#
loop_
_entity_poly.entity_id
_entity_poly.type
_entity_poly.pdbx_seq_one_letter_code
_entity_poly.pdbx_strand_id
1 'polypeptide(L)'
;MDELSGLYVEHLRFGLMLTKNAMDSGNFEWARAEIELNHNIPSLIEESNIKRHSYFWNQERMSYIEWVSEPGRETAYSKMRTYYDPLWKEMARFMTGH
;
A
#
# COMPACT_ATOMS: atom_id res chain seq x y z
N MET A 1 -17.49 8.37 -6.83
CA MET A 1 -16.28 7.90 -6.13
C MET A 1 -15.83 8.98 -5.18
N ASP A 2 -15.78 8.69 -3.89
CA ASP A 2 -15.23 9.60 -2.88
C ASP A 2 -13.70 9.71 -3.01
N GLU A 3 -13.12 10.71 -2.35
CA GLU A 3 -11.68 11.01 -2.43
C GLU A 3 -10.81 9.82 -1.94
N LEU A 4 -11.22 9.15 -0.86
CA LEU A 4 -10.49 8.01 -0.30
C LEU A 4 -10.51 6.81 -1.26
N SER A 5 -11.65 6.54 -1.90
CA SER A 5 -11.76 5.52 -2.96
C SER A 5 -10.83 5.82 -4.14
N GLY A 6 -10.70 7.09 -4.53
CA GLY A 6 -9.72 7.51 -5.54
C GLY A 6 -8.28 7.20 -5.14
N LEU A 7 -7.92 7.45 -3.87
CA LEU A 7 -6.60 7.12 -3.33
C LEU A 7 -6.35 5.60 -3.30
N TYR A 8 -7.36 4.78 -2.99
CA TYR A 8 -7.23 3.32 -3.09
C TYR A 8 -7.03 2.83 -4.52
N VAL A 9 -7.70 3.42 -5.50
CA VAL A 9 -7.49 3.10 -6.91
C VAL A 9 -6.05 3.43 -7.33
N GLU A 10 -5.52 4.58 -6.93
CA GLU A 10 -4.14 4.94 -7.24
C GLU A 10 -3.14 4.02 -6.50
N HIS A 11 -3.44 3.63 -5.27
CA HIS A 11 -2.66 2.62 -4.54
C HIS A 11 -2.54 1.32 -5.33
N LEU A 12 -3.65 0.81 -5.87
CA LEU A 12 -3.66 -0.40 -6.69
C LEU A 12 -2.86 -0.23 -7.99
N ARG A 13 -2.95 0.94 -8.64
CA ARG A 13 -2.17 1.21 -9.85
C ARG A 13 -0.68 1.13 -9.56
N PHE A 14 -0.22 1.72 -8.46
CA PHE A 14 1.17 1.59 -8.03
C PHE A 14 1.53 0.16 -7.61
N GLY A 15 0.66 -0.53 -6.86
CA GLY A 15 0.91 -1.91 -6.43
C GLY A 15 1.04 -2.90 -7.57
N LEU A 16 0.21 -2.80 -8.60
CA LEU A 16 0.35 -3.63 -9.80
C LEU A 16 1.66 -3.36 -10.55
N MET A 17 2.03 -2.08 -10.68
CA MET A 17 3.29 -1.69 -11.31
C MET A 17 4.51 -2.20 -10.51
N LEU A 18 4.50 -2.05 -9.18
CA LEU A 18 5.60 -2.50 -8.32
C LEU A 18 5.69 -4.02 -8.25
N THR A 19 4.55 -4.73 -8.19
CA THR A 19 4.50 -6.20 -8.30
C THR A 19 5.15 -6.65 -9.61
N LYS A 20 4.77 -6.04 -10.74
CA LYS A 20 5.38 -6.35 -12.05
C LYS A 20 6.89 -6.11 -12.03
N ASN A 21 7.36 -4.98 -11.51
CA ASN A 21 8.80 -4.68 -11.43
C ASN A 21 9.55 -5.68 -10.55
N ALA A 22 8.96 -6.12 -9.44
CA ALA A 22 9.53 -7.12 -8.56
C ALA A 22 9.63 -8.49 -9.27
N MET A 23 8.60 -8.89 -10.02
CA MET A 23 8.63 -10.11 -10.82
C MET A 23 9.66 -10.05 -11.96
N ASP A 24 9.69 -8.96 -12.71
CA ASP A 24 10.63 -8.76 -13.83
C ASP A 24 12.11 -8.78 -13.37
N SER A 25 12.37 -8.36 -12.13
CA SER A 25 13.71 -8.40 -11.51
C SER A 25 14.03 -9.70 -10.79
N GLY A 26 13.11 -10.67 -10.76
CA GLY A 26 13.29 -11.95 -10.05
C GLY A 26 13.22 -11.83 -8.52
N ASN A 27 12.81 -10.68 -7.98
CA ASN A 27 12.65 -10.47 -6.54
C ASN A 27 11.26 -10.93 -6.09
N PHE A 28 11.08 -12.25 -5.97
CA PHE A 28 9.80 -12.86 -5.61
C PHE A 28 9.34 -12.55 -4.18
N GLU A 29 10.27 -12.28 -3.26
CA GLU A 29 9.90 -11.86 -1.90
C GLU A 29 9.24 -10.48 -1.90
N TRP A 30 9.78 -9.55 -2.68
CA TRP A 30 9.15 -8.24 -2.86
C TRP A 30 7.80 -8.37 -3.58
N ALA A 31 7.72 -9.17 -4.63
CA ALA A 31 6.44 -9.39 -5.31
C ALA A 31 5.37 -9.95 -4.36
N ARG A 32 5.75 -10.88 -3.47
CA ARG A 32 4.85 -11.40 -2.44
C ARG A 32 4.43 -10.31 -1.45
N ALA A 33 5.35 -9.50 -0.95
CA ALA A 33 5.03 -8.40 -0.04
C ALA A 33 4.06 -7.39 -0.66
N GLU A 34 4.22 -7.05 -1.95
CA GLU A 34 3.28 -6.20 -2.68
C GLU A 34 1.88 -6.83 -2.77
N ILE A 35 1.79 -8.14 -3.04
CA ILE A 35 0.50 -8.84 -3.08
C ILE A 35 -0.19 -8.78 -1.71
N GLU A 36 0.55 -9.09 -0.63
CA GLU A 36 0.01 -9.03 0.74
C GLU A 36 -0.45 -7.60 1.11
N LEU A 37 0.26 -6.56 0.69
CA LEU A 37 -0.18 -5.18 0.92
C LEU A 37 -1.46 -4.84 0.14
N ASN A 38 -1.58 -5.31 -1.11
CA ASN A 38 -2.59 -4.83 -2.04
C ASN A 38 -3.87 -5.70 -2.10
N HIS A 39 -3.85 -6.94 -1.59
CA HIS A 39 -4.95 -7.89 -1.79
C HIS A 39 -6.31 -7.41 -1.26
N ASN A 40 -6.31 -6.67 -0.14
CA ASN A 40 -7.54 -6.15 0.47
C ASN A 40 -7.99 -4.80 -0.08
N ILE A 41 -7.12 -4.04 -0.75
CA ILE A 41 -7.44 -2.70 -1.26
C ILE A 41 -8.68 -2.66 -2.16
N PRO A 42 -8.91 -3.59 -3.12
CA PRO A 42 -10.09 -3.53 -3.98
C PRO A 42 -11.40 -3.55 -3.18
N SER A 43 -11.40 -4.23 -2.04
CA SER A 43 -12.56 -4.34 -1.16
C SER A 43 -12.81 -3.10 -0.29
N LEU A 44 -11.89 -2.14 -0.30
CA LEU A 44 -11.99 -0.86 0.43
C LEU A 44 -12.50 0.28 -0.47
N ILE A 45 -12.62 0.06 -1.78
CA ILE A 45 -13.19 1.04 -2.71
C ILE A 45 -14.70 1.12 -2.45
N GLU A 46 -15.21 2.33 -2.23
CA GLU A 46 -16.60 2.63 -1.85
C GLU A 46 -17.06 1.91 -0.56
N GLU A 47 -16.13 1.42 0.26
CA GLU A 47 -16.43 0.86 1.57
C GLU A 47 -16.79 1.99 2.54
N SER A 48 -17.78 1.73 3.39
CA SER A 48 -18.28 2.70 4.40
C SER A 48 -17.86 2.32 5.81
N ASN A 49 -17.44 1.08 6.04
CA ASN A 49 -17.01 0.59 7.33
C ASN A 49 -15.60 1.10 7.67
N ILE A 50 -15.56 2.18 8.45
CA ILE A 50 -14.32 2.81 8.96
C ILE A 50 -13.35 1.84 9.64
N LYS A 51 -13.84 0.75 10.24
CA LYS A 51 -12.98 -0.25 10.88
C LYS A 51 -12.13 -1.01 9.86
N ARG A 52 -12.63 -1.23 8.64
CA ARG A 52 -11.88 -1.89 7.57
C ARG A 52 -10.75 -0.99 7.05
N HIS A 53 -11.03 0.29 6.85
CA HIS A 53 -10.00 1.27 6.50
C HIS A 53 -8.93 1.38 7.60
N SER A 54 -9.36 1.44 8.86
CA SER A 54 -8.48 1.46 10.02
C SER A 54 -7.62 0.19 10.14
N TYR A 55 -8.18 -0.97 9.77
CA TYR A 55 -7.45 -2.23 9.76
C TYR A 55 -6.29 -2.19 8.74
N PHE A 56 -6.58 -1.84 7.48
CA PHE A 56 -5.53 -1.65 6.48
C PHE A 56 -4.46 -0.66 6.96
N TRP A 57 -4.89 0.50 7.47
CA TRP A 57 -4.00 1.59 7.86
C TRP A 57 -3.03 1.23 8.99
N ASN A 58 -3.51 0.48 9.99
CA ASN A 58 -2.76 0.17 11.21
C ASN A 58 -2.11 -1.20 11.19
N GLN A 59 -2.49 -2.10 10.29
CA GLN A 59 -1.97 -3.46 10.22
C GLN A 59 -1.22 -3.68 8.91
N GLU A 60 -1.94 -3.85 7.80
CA GLU A 60 -1.36 -4.26 6.52
C GLU A 60 -0.29 -3.29 6.01
N ARG A 61 -0.60 -1.99 6.05
CA ARG A 61 0.35 -0.93 5.71
C ARG A 61 1.58 -0.96 6.61
N MET A 62 1.39 -1.14 7.92
CA MET A 62 2.49 -1.15 8.89
C MET A 62 3.39 -2.37 8.71
N SER A 63 2.81 -3.55 8.50
CA SER A 63 3.56 -4.78 8.22
C SER A 63 4.40 -4.65 6.94
N TYR A 64 3.88 -3.98 5.91
CA TYR A 64 4.67 -3.72 4.71
C TYR A 64 5.80 -2.71 4.97
N ILE A 65 5.56 -1.64 5.74
CA ILE A 65 6.60 -0.68 6.14
C ILE A 65 7.72 -1.37 6.93
N GLU A 66 7.36 -2.21 7.88
CA GLU A 66 8.31 -3.02 8.65
C GLU A 66 9.13 -3.91 7.72
N TRP A 67 8.46 -4.60 6.79
CA TRP A 67 9.12 -5.45 5.80
C TRP A 67 10.12 -4.65 4.95
N VAL A 68 9.72 -3.56 4.30
CA VAL A 68 10.67 -2.81 3.45
C VAL A 68 11.83 -2.17 4.22
N SER A 69 11.69 -1.99 5.54
CA SER A 69 12.72 -1.37 6.38
C SER A 69 13.83 -2.33 6.81
N GLU A 70 13.69 -3.63 6.55
CA GLU A 70 14.75 -4.60 6.83
C GLU A 70 15.94 -4.46 5.86
N PRO A 71 17.18 -4.75 6.32
CA PRO A 71 18.36 -4.71 5.45
C PRO A 71 18.23 -5.62 4.22
N GLY A 72 18.76 -5.20 3.07
CA GLY A 72 18.69 -5.94 1.82
C GLY A 72 17.42 -5.67 0.99
N ARG A 73 16.57 -4.74 1.44
CA ARG A 73 15.32 -4.34 0.75
C ARG A 73 15.33 -2.88 0.30
N GLU A 74 16.52 -2.30 0.11
CA GLU A 74 16.71 -0.88 -0.19
C GLU A 74 15.96 -0.44 -1.46
N THR A 75 15.88 -1.32 -2.46
CA THR A 75 15.11 -1.05 -3.68
C THR A 75 13.61 -0.95 -3.38
N ALA A 76 13.05 -1.91 -2.64
CA ALA A 76 11.63 -1.89 -2.28
C ALA A 76 11.30 -0.69 -1.37
N TYR A 77 12.17 -0.40 -0.39
CA TYR A 77 12.06 0.78 0.46
C TYR A 77 12.04 2.08 -0.36
N SER A 78 13.00 2.26 -1.26
CA SER A 78 13.07 3.44 -2.14
C SER A 78 11.79 3.60 -2.98
N LYS A 79 11.26 2.50 -3.50
CA LYS A 79 10.03 2.50 -4.31
C LYS A 79 8.80 2.81 -3.46
N MET A 80 8.66 2.22 -2.28
CA MET A 80 7.59 2.58 -1.32
C MET A 80 7.64 4.09 -0.99
N ARG A 81 8.82 4.62 -0.67
CA ARG A 81 9.02 6.06 -0.37
C ARG A 81 8.64 6.97 -1.55
N THR A 82 8.75 6.47 -2.78
CA THR A 82 8.44 7.22 -4.00
C THR A 82 6.96 7.18 -4.34
N TYR A 83 6.32 6.01 -4.26
CA TYR A 83 4.96 5.80 -4.77
C TYR A 83 3.89 5.78 -3.66
N TYR A 84 4.15 5.07 -2.57
CA TYR A 84 3.16 4.89 -1.50
C TYR A 84 3.20 5.99 -0.45
N ASP A 85 4.39 6.46 -0.06
CA ASP A 85 4.53 7.47 0.99
C ASP A 85 3.72 8.77 0.73
N PRO A 86 3.79 9.39 -0.47
CA PRO A 86 2.98 10.57 -0.76
C PRO A 86 1.48 10.26 -0.68
N LEU A 87 1.07 9.12 -1.26
CA LEU A 87 -0.31 8.67 -1.26
C LEU A 87 -0.84 8.41 0.16
N TRP A 88 -0.06 7.74 1.01
CA TRP A 88 -0.43 7.48 2.39
C TRP A 88 -0.54 8.77 3.19
N LYS A 89 0.34 9.76 2.98
CA LYS A 89 0.18 11.07 3.62
C LYS A 89 -1.16 11.72 3.27
N GLU A 90 -1.62 11.55 2.04
CA GLU A 90 -2.93 12.02 1.62
C GLU A 90 -4.07 11.23 2.30
N MET A 91 -3.95 9.91 2.36
CA MET A 91 -4.92 9.02 3.01
C MET A 91 -5.02 9.24 4.53
N ALA A 92 -3.94 9.68 5.18
CA ALA A 92 -3.90 9.90 6.63
C ALA A 92 -5.01 10.85 7.12
N ARG A 93 -5.39 11.82 6.28
CA ARG A 93 -6.47 12.79 6.54
C ARG A 93 -7.83 12.14 6.81
N PHE A 94 -8.03 10.92 6.34
CA PHE A 94 -9.27 10.14 6.53
C PHE A 94 -9.17 9.16 7.70
N MET A 95 -7.96 8.92 8.23
CA MET A 95 -7.69 7.91 9.26
C MET A 95 -7.46 8.53 10.64
N THR A 96 -6.93 9.74 10.69
CA THR A 96 -6.85 10.55 11.91
C THR A 96 -8.06 11.47 11.95
N GLY A 97 -9.11 11.07 12.65
CA GLY A 97 -10.30 11.92 12.85
C GLY A 97 -9.92 13.27 13.46
N HIS A 98 -10.56 14.33 12.95
CA HIS A 98 -10.75 15.58 13.69
C HIS A 98 -11.82 15.40 14.76
#